data_AF-A0A968H970-F1
#
_entry.id   AF-A0A968H970-F1
#
_cell.length_a   1.000
_cell.length_b   1.000
_cell.length_c   1.000
_cell.angle_alpha   90.00
_cell.angle_beta   90.00
_cell.angle_gamma   90.00
#
_symmetry.space_group_name_H-M   'P 1'
#
loop_
_entity.id
_entity.type
_entity.pdbx_description
1 polymer ?
#
loop_
_entity_poly.entity_id
_entity_poly.type
_entity_poly.pdbx_seq_one_letter_code
_entity_poly.pdbx_strand_id
1 'polypeptide(L)'
;MLCQPVFYGKRVCVRQGSEYSHFFIEFTAEQECAMNFTRIFNTLKFWMPMIATPGRMPFNLFSSIRVLLVCCGLLLVSGCQKLFHDQDALLKGRTVAVSMSVQDTPPPAAQPLSAAEPAVPAAALPLPPLDQRLLPNQQSVPLKSSQPLAGGSERPAAAARQQFAETATVLIGRVVTEDLVLRGTVLVRGSLIVASQATLRIEAGTTVRFAADPAALQPARLVVQGRLVVSGTALQPVVLGSVYQQSEPGDWGGVVLLGSEKKNSIEHCRIEGAQTGILAQYAWLSAKGLQVTGALRGIELHGSEGALQGSTVSRCDIGLHLVDSEAELRDSTIRENRQGIVARRSSASLSNVTVSANAQEGLEWLQGRYRISGSVMAGNRTGARFTGADGHLTLCRFHDNRAHGAELVEGQVRIRNSSFRNNGRVGLVLEQVQGMMTGSALHDNQAANLENRGQEPFPALLNWWGSTDQQRIAAGILTAPRQDVLPLVLFVPFLKERPATAP
;
A
#
# COMPACT_ATOMS: atom_id res chain seq x y z
N MET A 1 -25.04 -38.23 -9.51
CA MET A 1 -25.40 -37.09 -8.64
C MET A 1 -24.53 -37.14 -7.41
N LEU A 2 -23.57 -36.24 -7.30
CA LEU A 2 -22.73 -36.05 -6.10
C LEU A 2 -22.58 -34.53 -5.94
N CYS A 3 -23.02 -34.00 -4.80
CA CYS A 3 -22.91 -32.58 -4.45
C CYS A 3 -21.90 -32.42 -3.31
N GLN A 4 -20.99 -31.46 -3.43
CA GLN A 4 -20.26 -30.88 -2.29
C GLN A 4 -20.36 -29.34 -2.33
N PRO A 5 -20.34 -28.64 -1.18
CA PRO A 5 -20.69 -27.23 -1.10
C PRO A 5 -19.46 -26.32 -1.26
N VAL A 6 -19.62 -25.21 -2.00
CA VAL A 6 -18.77 -24.02 -1.91
C VAL A 6 -19.67 -22.79 -1.77
N PHE A 7 -19.32 -21.89 -0.86
CA PHE A 7 -20.05 -20.69 -0.46
C PHE A 7 -20.26 -19.68 -1.62
N TYR A 8 -21.28 -18.82 -1.46
CA TYR A 8 -21.90 -17.92 -2.46
C TYR A 8 -22.78 -18.58 -3.53
N GLY A 9 -23.82 -19.29 -3.09
CA GLY A 9 -25.18 -19.11 -3.63
C GLY A 9 -25.48 -19.40 -5.11
N LYS A 10 -24.63 -20.08 -5.88
CA LYS A 10 -24.90 -20.43 -7.29
C LYS A 10 -24.78 -21.93 -7.52
N ARG A 11 -25.85 -22.59 -7.97
CA ARG A 11 -25.86 -24.01 -8.37
C ARG A 11 -25.67 -24.13 -9.88
N VAL A 12 -24.77 -25.01 -10.31
CA VAL A 12 -24.66 -25.45 -11.72
C VAL A 12 -24.89 -26.95 -11.75
N CYS A 13 -25.88 -27.41 -12.52
CA CYS A 13 -26.14 -28.82 -12.77
C CYS A 13 -25.72 -29.15 -14.21
N VAL A 14 -24.91 -30.20 -14.39
CA VAL A 14 -24.52 -30.73 -15.71
C VAL A 14 -25.17 -32.10 -15.90
N ARG A 15 -25.86 -32.30 -17.03
CA ARG A 15 -26.34 -33.60 -17.49
C ARG A 15 -25.60 -33.95 -18.79
N GLN A 16 -24.92 -35.10 -18.83
CA GLN A 16 -24.21 -35.61 -19.99
C GLN A 16 -25.14 -36.51 -20.81
N GLY A 17 -25.22 -36.27 -22.12
CA GLY A 17 -25.90 -37.14 -23.09
C GLY A 17 -25.81 -36.56 -24.50
N SER A 18 -24.95 -37.20 -25.31
CA SER A 18 -24.82 -37.22 -26.79
C SER A 18 -25.32 -36.03 -27.62
N GLU A 19 -24.34 -35.42 -28.31
CA GLU A 19 -24.41 -34.56 -29.50
C GLU A 19 -25.19 -33.23 -29.35
N TYR A 20 -24.43 -32.14 -29.48
CA TYR A 20 -24.80 -30.71 -29.43
C TYR A 20 -24.95 -30.08 -28.03
N SER A 21 -23.93 -29.32 -27.63
CA SER A 21 -23.90 -28.52 -26.40
C SER A 21 -24.60 -27.17 -26.60
N HIS A 22 -25.85 -27.03 -26.13
CA HIS A 22 -26.50 -25.72 -25.96
C HIS A 22 -26.35 -25.24 -24.51
N PHE A 23 -25.78 -24.04 -24.32
CA PHE A 23 -25.72 -23.36 -23.02
C PHE A 23 -26.98 -22.51 -22.82
N PHE A 24 -27.73 -22.76 -21.74
CA PHE A 24 -28.83 -21.90 -21.28
C PHE A 24 -28.38 -21.11 -20.04
N ILE A 25 -28.55 -19.79 -20.08
CA ILE A 25 -28.38 -18.91 -18.91
C ILE A 25 -29.71 -18.20 -18.67
N GLU A 26 -30.37 -18.51 -17.55
CA GLU A 26 -31.53 -17.77 -17.05
C GLU A 26 -31.05 -16.57 -16.22
N PHE A 27 -31.55 -15.37 -16.53
CA PHE A 27 -31.39 -14.18 -15.69
C PHE A 27 -32.75 -13.80 -15.10
N THR A 28 -32.84 -13.75 -13.77
CA THR A 28 -33.92 -13.09 -13.03
C THR A 28 -33.46 -11.67 -12.67
N ALA A 29 -34.23 -10.66 -13.09
CA ALA A 29 -33.89 -9.26 -12.88
C ALA A 29 -34.54 -8.73 -11.59
N GLU A 30 -33.72 -8.34 -10.60
CA GLU A 30 -34.15 -7.51 -9.46
C GLU A 30 -33.34 -6.19 -9.42
N GLN A 31 -34.08 -5.09 -9.47
CA GLN A 31 -33.87 -3.71 -8.97
C GLN A 31 -32.50 -2.97 -8.99
N GLU A 32 -31.39 -3.48 -9.54
CA GLU A 32 -30.09 -2.77 -9.52
C GLU A 32 -29.73 -1.93 -10.77
N CYS A 33 -30.62 -1.79 -11.77
CA CYS A 33 -30.28 -1.09 -13.02
C CYS A 33 -30.25 0.44 -12.97
N ALA A 34 -30.63 1.09 -11.86
CA ALA A 34 -30.63 2.56 -11.79
C ALA A 34 -29.24 3.19 -11.52
N MET A 35 -28.27 2.45 -10.97
CA MET A 35 -26.95 3.01 -10.61
C MET A 35 -25.89 2.98 -11.72
N ASN A 36 -26.10 2.21 -12.81
CA ASN A 36 -25.09 2.10 -13.86
C ASN A 36 -25.17 3.17 -14.96
N PHE A 37 -26.27 3.93 -15.06
CA PHE A 37 -26.40 4.98 -16.08
C PHE A 37 -25.61 6.26 -15.74
N THR A 38 -25.39 6.57 -14.46
CA THR A 38 -24.61 7.75 -14.04
C THR A 38 -23.10 7.57 -14.27
N ARG A 39 -22.62 6.32 -14.31
CA ARG A 39 -21.20 6.00 -14.59
C ARG A 39 -20.81 6.20 -16.05
N ILE A 40 -21.72 5.96 -16.99
CA ILE A 40 -21.46 6.07 -18.44
C ILE A 40 -21.29 7.55 -18.88
N PHE A 41 -22.02 8.49 -18.24
CA PHE A 41 -21.91 9.92 -18.57
C PHE A 41 -20.64 10.60 -18.02
N ASN A 42 -20.01 10.05 -16.97
CA ASN A 42 -18.75 10.58 -16.45
C ASN A 42 -17.52 10.14 -17.26
N THR A 43 -17.62 9.06 -18.05
CA THR A 43 -16.58 8.59 -18.97
C THR A 43 -16.54 9.32 -20.31
N LEU A 44 -17.56 10.12 -20.66
CA LEU A 44 -17.62 10.91 -21.90
C LEU A 44 -17.02 12.33 -21.79
N LYS A 45 -16.48 12.71 -20.61
CA LYS A 45 -15.82 14.01 -20.39
C LYS A 45 -14.33 14.05 -20.74
N PHE A 46 -13.73 12.92 -21.09
CA PHE A 46 -12.37 12.84 -21.60
C PHE A 46 -12.44 12.39 -23.05
N TRP A 47 -12.67 13.33 -23.98
CA TRP A 47 -12.21 13.30 -25.37
C TRP A 47 -12.80 14.51 -26.09
N MET A 48 -12.07 15.63 -26.07
CA MET A 48 -12.29 16.72 -27.02
C MET A 48 -10.89 17.25 -27.40
N PRO A 49 -10.48 17.22 -28.67
CA PRO A 49 -9.16 17.67 -29.06
C PRO A 49 -9.08 19.20 -28.98
N MET A 50 -7.96 19.71 -28.46
CA MET A 50 -7.59 21.12 -28.56
C MET A 50 -7.41 21.52 -30.03
N ILE A 51 -8.24 22.47 -30.49
CA ILE A 51 -7.96 23.28 -31.69
C ILE A 51 -7.61 24.68 -31.19
N ALA A 52 -6.50 25.22 -31.69
CA ALA A 52 -5.91 26.47 -31.23
C ALA A 52 -6.36 27.70 -32.05
N THR A 53 -6.51 28.82 -31.32
CA THR A 53 -6.46 30.25 -31.75
C THR A 53 -7.72 30.89 -32.40
N PRO A 54 -7.80 32.23 -32.53
CA PRO A 54 -8.16 33.18 -31.46
C PRO A 54 -9.31 34.14 -31.88
N GLY A 55 -10.18 34.55 -30.96
CA GLY A 55 -11.16 35.62 -31.27
C GLY A 55 -12.35 35.72 -30.33
N ARG A 56 -12.66 36.94 -29.90
CA ARG A 56 -13.80 37.33 -29.04
C ARG A 56 -15.14 36.82 -29.59
N MET A 57 -15.95 36.16 -28.75
CA MET A 57 -17.41 36.02 -28.95
C MET A 57 -18.17 36.15 -27.60
N PRO A 58 -19.42 36.64 -27.61
CA PRO A 58 -20.08 37.20 -26.42
C PRO A 58 -20.82 36.15 -25.56
N PHE A 59 -21.03 36.53 -24.30
CA PHE A 59 -21.43 35.73 -23.13
C PHE A 59 -22.81 35.03 -23.17
N ASN A 60 -23.60 35.15 -24.26
CA ASN A 60 -25.02 34.75 -24.26
C ASN A 60 -25.36 33.41 -24.94
N LEU A 61 -24.39 32.67 -25.51
CA LEU A 61 -24.68 31.39 -26.17
C LEU A 61 -24.57 30.15 -25.24
N PHE A 62 -23.79 30.25 -24.15
CA PHE A 62 -23.58 29.14 -23.20
C PHE A 62 -24.75 28.91 -22.24
N SER A 63 -25.54 29.96 -21.96
CA SER A 63 -26.74 29.87 -21.11
C SER A 63 -27.85 29.05 -21.79
N SER A 64 -28.08 29.29 -23.08
CA SER A 64 -29.14 28.68 -23.87
C SER A 64 -28.96 27.16 -24.05
N ILE A 65 -27.71 26.71 -24.20
CA ILE A 65 -27.38 25.28 -24.37
C ILE A 65 -27.55 24.49 -23.07
N ARG A 66 -27.28 25.11 -21.91
CA ARG A 66 -27.49 24.47 -20.60
C ARG A 66 -28.97 24.31 -20.25
N VAL A 67 -29.80 25.30 -20.59
CA VAL A 67 -31.26 25.22 -20.40
C VAL A 67 -31.85 24.13 -21.30
N LEU A 68 -31.38 24.00 -22.55
CA LEU A 68 -31.85 22.97 -23.49
C LEU A 68 -31.53 21.54 -23.00
N LEU A 69 -30.33 21.32 -22.44
CA LEU A 69 -29.92 20.01 -21.91
C LEU A 69 -30.67 19.62 -20.64
N VAL A 70 -31.00 20.59 -19.78
CA VAL A 70 -31.81 20.35 -18.56
C VAL A 70 -33.27 20.05 -18.91
N CYS A 71 -33.85 20.76 -19.89
CA CYS A 71 -35.21 20.47 -20.37
C CYS A 71 -35.31 19.10 -21.06
N CYS A 72 -34.29 18.68 -21.81
CA CYS A 72 -34.25 17.37 -22.45
C CYS A 72 -34.12 16.22 -21.41
N GLY A 73 -33.35 16.45 -20.35
CA GLY A 73 -33.24 15.53 -19.22
C GLY A 73 -34.55 15.36 -18.44
N LEU A 74 -35.30 16.45 -18.21
CA LEU A 74 -36.59 16.41 -17.52
C LEU A 74 -37.69 15.69 -18.35
N LEU A 75 -37.67 15.84 -19.68
CA LEU A 75 -38.60 15.13 -20.58
C LEU A 75 -38.32 13.62 -20.64
N LEU A 76 -37.04 13.20 -20.59
CA LEU A 76 -36.65 11.79 -20.56
C LEU A 76 -37.02 11.11 -19.23
N VAL A 77 -36.88 11.80 -18.10
CA VAL A 77 -37.26 11.27 -16.79
C VAL A 77 -38.79 11.13 -16.65
N SER A 78 -39.56 12.07 -17.22
CA SER A 78 -41.03 12.01 -17.26
C SER A 78 -41.56 10.91 -18.20
N GLY A 79 -40.91 10.71 -19.36
CA GLY A 79 -41.26 9.65 -20.31
C GLY A 79 -41.04 8.23 -19.77
N CYS A 80 -39.99 8.02 -18.97
CA CYS A 80 -39.71 6.73 -18.37
C CYS A 80 -40.64 6.37 -17.19
N GLN A 81 -41.25 7.35 -16.50
CA GLN A 81 -42.21 7.03 -15.42
C GLN A 81 -43.58 6.58 -15.96
N LYS A 82 -43.99 7.00 -17.16
CA LYS A 82 -45.28 6.58 -17.76
C LYS A 82 -45.25 5.21 -18.45
N LEU A 83 -44.08 4.68 -18.81
CA LEU A 83 -43.96 3.38 -19.48
C LEU A 83 -44.01 2.17 -18.55
N PHE A 84 -43.79 2.37 -17.24
CA PHE A 84 -43.64 1.28 -16.26
C PHE A 84 -44.66 1.30 -15.11
N HIS A 85 -45.49 2.35 -14.99
CA HIS A 85 -46.40 2.51 -13.84
C HIS A 85 -47.88 2.76 -14.15
N ASP A 86 -48.33 2.63 -15.40
CA ASP A 86 -49.77 2.63 -15.71
C ASP A 86 -50.35 1.21 -15.71
N GLN A 87 -51.58 1.04 -15.20
CA GLN A 87 -52.20 -0.26 -14.93
C GLN A 87 -52.60 -1.06 -16.18
N ASP A 88 -52.39 -0.54 -17.40
CA ASP A 88 -52.74 -1.18 -18.67
C ASP A 88 -51.57 -1.19 -19.70
N ALA A 89 -50.38 -1.63 -19.29
CA ALA A 89 -49.25 -1.80 -20.20
C ALA A 89 -49.34 -3.12 -21.02
N LEU A 90 -49.57 -2.95 -22.33
CA LEU A 90 -49.95 -3.92 -23.37
C LEU A 90 -48.92 -5.02 -23.75
N LEU A 91 -48.02 -5.45 -22.87
CA LEU A 91 -47.03 -6.51 -23.17
C LEU A 91 -46.71 -7.45 -21.98
N LYS A 92 -47.73 -7.90 -21.25
CA LYS A 92 -47.61 -9.11 -20.42
C LYS A 92 -47.78 -10.36 -21.31
N GLY A 93 -46.73 -11.16 -21.45
CA GLY A 93 -46.84 -12.53 -21.94
C GLY A 93 -46.61 -12.79 -23.44
N ARG A 94 -45.81 -11.99 -24.15
CA ARG A 94 -45.31 -12.38 -25.48
C ARG A 94 -43.79 -12.54 -25.50
N THR A 95 -43.36 -13.76 -25.80
CA THR A 95 -41.98 -14.13 -26.13
C THR A 95 -41.61 -13.49 -27.46
N VAL A 96 -40.60 -12.61 -27.48
CA VAL A 96 -40.00 -12.11 -28.71
C VAL A 96 -38.74 -12.94 -28.97
N ALA A 97 -38.77 -13.76 -30.01
CA ALA A 97 -37.57 -14.39 -30.56
C ALA A 97 -36.83 -13.33 -31.39
N VAL A 98 -35.67 -12.89 -30.89
CA VAL A 98 -34.74 -12.08 -31.69
C VAL A 98 -33.71 -13.03 -32.28
N SER A 99 -33.82 -13.33 -33.57
CA SER A 99 -32.75 -13.96 -34.34
C SER A 99 -31.74 -12.88 -34.73
N MET A 100 -30.51 -12.98 -34.23
CA MET A 100 -29.37 -12.23 -34.76
C MET A 100 -28.63 -13.14 -35.74
N SER A 101 -28.76 -12.88 -37.04
CA SER A 101 -27.87 -13.47 -38.04
C SER A 101 -26.53 -12.72 -38.01
N VAL A 102 -25.49 -13.37 -37.51
CA VAL A 102 -24.10 -12.89 -37.65
C VAL A 102 -23.63 -13.24 -39.05
N GLN A 103 -23.21 -12.24 -39.84
CA GLN A 103 -22.44 -12.48 -41.06
C GLN A 103 -20.98 -12.74 -40.67
N ASP A 104 -20.52 -13.96 -40.91
CA ASP A 104 -19.09 -14.31 -40.89
C ASP A 104 -18.38 -13.58 -42.03
N THR A 105 -17.47 -12.67 -41.69
CA THR A 105 -16.43 -12.20 -42.62
C THR A 105 -15.06 -12.61 -42.10
N PRO A 106 -14.23 -13.31 -42.92
CA PRO A 106 -12.93 -13.82 -42.49
C PRO A 106 -11.88 -12.69 -42.37
N PRO A 107 -10.83 -12.89 -41.56
CA PRO A 107 -9.80 -11.88 -41.33
C PRO A 107 -8.96 -11.62 -42.60
N PRO A 108 -8.58 -10.37 -42.92
CA PRO A 108 -7.71 -10.09 -44.05
C PRO A 108 -6.27 -10.54 -43.75
N ALA A 109 -5.69 -11.23 -44.74
CA ALA A 109 -4.32 -11.72 -44.75
C ALA A 109 -3.30 -10.58 -44.72
N ALA A 110 -2.21 -10.79 -43.99
CA ALA A 110 -1.04 -9.92 -44.00
C ALA A 110 -0.38 -9.91 -45.37
N GLN A 111 -0.08 -8.72 -45.88
CA GLN A 111 0.85 -8.51 -47.00
C GLN A 111 2.01 -7.60 -46.58
N PRO A 112 3.20 -7.79 -47.18
CA PRO A 112 4.47 -7.34 -46.62
C PRO A 112 4.77 -5.87 -46.91
N LEU A 113 5.37 -5.18 -45.93
CA LEU A 113 5.90 -3.83 -46.11
C LEU A 113 7.11 -3.86 -47.06
N SER A 114 6.96 -3.22 -48.21
CA SER A 114 8.01 -2.92 -49.18
C SER A 114 8.96 -1.85 -48.63
N ALA A 115 10.25 -2.04 -48.93
CA ALA A 115 11.34 -1.12 -48.65
C ALA A 115 11.13 0.26 -49.29
N ALA A 116 11.53 1.32 -48.57
CA ALA A 116 11.73 2.65 -49.12
C ALA A 116 13.19 3.08 -48.92
N GLU A 117 13.78 3.54 -50.02
CA GLU A 117 15.12 4.11 -50.17
C GLU A 117 15.33 5.40 -49.35
N PRO A 118 16.61 5.78 -49.09
CA PRO A 118 16.97 6.78 -48.08
C PRO A 118 16.72 8.22 -48.53
N ALA A 119 16.08 9.00 -47.67
CA ALA A 119 15.97 10.46 -47.82
C ALA A 119 17.26 11.17 -47.37
N VAL A 120 17.69 12.09 -48.23
CA VAL A 120 18.88 12.96 -48.15
C VAL A 120 18.84 13.88 -46.90
N PRO A 121 19.97 14.17 -46.23
CA PRO A 121 19.97 15.03 -45.04
C PRO A 121 19.76 16.51 -45.39
N ALA A 122 18.78 17.14 -44.73
CA ALA A 122 18.57 18.59 -44.78
C ALA A 122 19.62 19.33 -43.91
N ALA A 123 20.23 20.36 -44.49
CA ALA A 123 21.25 21.19 -43.88
C ALA A 123 20.75 21.94 -42.63
N ALA A 124 21.54 21.88 -41.56
CA ALA A 124 21.32 22.60 -40.31
C ALA A 124 21.74 24.08 -40.43
N LEU A 125 20.87 24.99 -39.98
CA LEU A 125 21.21 26.40 -39.78
C LEU A 125 22.15 26.56 -38.55
N PRO A 126 23.14 27.47 -38.56
CA PRO A 126 24.07 27.62 -37.44
C PRO A 126 23.42 28.34 -36.25
N LEU A 127 23.58 27.77 -35.05
CA LEU A 127 23.28 28.44 -33.78
C LEU A 127 24.41 29.45 -33.42
N PRO A 128 24.09 30.61 -32.82
CA PRO A 128 25.10 31.55 -32.34
C PRO A 128 25.85 31.02 -31.11
N PRO A 129 27.13 31.39 -30.91
CA PRO A 129 27.96 30.87 -29.82
C PRO A 129 27.52 31.38 -28.44
N LEU A 130 27.55 30.49 -27.45
CA LEU A 130 27.25 30.76 -26.05
C LEU A 130 28.25 31.76 -25.44
N ASP A 131 27.74 32.80 -24.78
CA ASP A 131 28.54 33.85 -24.15
C ASP A 131 29.21 33.34 -22.86
N GLN A 132 30.54 33.14 -22.89
CA GLN A 132 31.33 32.49 -21.83
C GLN A 132 31.54 33.36 -20.57
N ARG A 133 30.94 34.55 -20.51
CA ARG A 133 31.08 35.49 -19.37
C ARG A 133 30.13 35.23 -18.20
N LEU A 134 29.28 34.20 -18.28
CA LEU A 134 28.31 33.82 -17.23
C LEU A 134 28.71 32.56 -16.43
N LEU A 135 29.93 32.06 -16.61
CA LEU A 135 30.46 30.93 -15.84
C LEU A 135 31.25 31.44 -14.62
N PRO A 136 30.94 31.01 -13.38
CA PRO A 136 31.73 31.37 -12.20
C PRO A 136 33.16 30.82 -12.28
N ASN A 137 34.15 31.69 -12.10
CA ASN A 137 35.58 31.38 -12.06
C ASN A 137 35.90 30.33 -10.99
N GLN A 138 36.41 29.16 -11.38
CA GLN A 138 37.13 28.27 -10.48
C GLN A 138 38.57 28.76 -10.33
N GLN A 139 38.85 29.45 -9.23
CA GLN A 139 40.22 29.58 -8.72
C GLN A 139 40.60 28.25 -8.07
N SER A 140 41.59 27.57 -8.64
CA SER A 140 42.20 26.36 -8.12
C SER A 140 43.10 26.70 -6.92
N VAL A 141 42.69 26.27 -5.72
CA VAL A 141 43.56 26.18 -4.55
C VAL A 141 44.04 24.73 -4.43
N PRO A 142 45.36 24.44 -4.38
CA PRO A 142 45.84 23.07 -4.33
C PRO A 142 45.69 22.49 -2.92
N LEU A 143 44.81 21.50 -2.75
CA LEU A 143 44.80 20.66 -1.55
C LEU A 143 45.85 19.55 -1.68
N LYS A 144 46.80 19.58 -0.74
CA LYS A 144 47.84 18.58 -0.52
C LYS A 144 47.25 17.18 -0.36
N SER A 145 47.91 16.23 -1.03
CA SER A 145 47.79 14.78 -0.86
C SER A 145 47.72 14.35 0.61
N SER A 146 46.62 13.69 0.98
CA SER A 146 46.59 12.75 2.11
C SER A 146 46.20 11.38 1.56
N GLN A 147 46.91 10.38 2.08
CA GLN A 147 46.99 9.00 1.65
C GLN A 147 45.60 8.30 1.58
N PRO A 148 45.45 7.27 0.73
CA PRO A 148 44.21 6.51 0.70
C PRO A 148 44.02 5.79 2.04
N LEU A 149 42.87 5.99 2.68
CA LEU A 149 42.41 5.12 3.76
C LEU A 149 42.22 3.72 3.18
N ALA A 150 43.21 2.87 3.38
CA ALA A 150 43.03 1.43 3.41
C ALA A 150 42.06 1.12 4.56
N GLY A 151 40.86 0.70 4.19
CA GLY A 151 39.78 0.39 5.12
C GLY A 151 38.62 -0.32 4.43
N GLY A 152 38.89 -1.09 3.37
CA GLY A 152 37.99 -2.16 2.99
C GLY A 152 38.14 -3.24 4.06
N SER A 153 37.19 -3.34 4.99
CA SER A 153 37.10 -4.53 5.84
C SER A 153 36.80 -5.71 4.92
N GLU A 154 37.84 -6.44 4.51
CA GLU A 154 37.66 -7.80 4.02
C GLU A 154 37.05 -8.58 5.18
N ARG A 155 35.71 -8.66 5.20
CA ARG A 155 35.00 -9.58 6.08
C ARG A 155 35.61 -10.97 5.84
N PRO A 156 35.79 -11.83 6.85
CA PRO A 156 36.33 -13.18 6.68
C PRO A 156 35.34 -14.04 5.89
N ALA A 157 35.27 -13.80 4.58
CA ALA A 157 34.36 -14.41 3.63
C ALA A 157 34.85 -15.79 3.22
N ALA A 158 36.17 -15.98 3.14
CA ALA A 158 36.78 -17.20 2.64
C ALA A 158 36.54 -18.40 3.57
N ALA A 159 36.77 -18.24 4.88
CA ALA A 159 36.58 -19.32 5.85
C ALA A 159 35.11 -19.72 6.02
N ALA A 160 34.19 -18.76 6.07
CA ALA A 160 32.75 -19.03 6.14
C ALA A 160 32.22 -19.66 4.84
N ARG A 161 32.66 -19.20 3.66
CA ARG A 161 32.29 -19.81 2.37
C ARG A 161 32.76 -21.26 2.26
N GLN A 162 33.91 -21.62 2.84
CA GLN A 162 34.46 -22.97 2.78
C GLN A 162 33.71 -23.95 3.70
N GLN A 163 33.43 -23.58 4.95
CA GLN A 163 32.72 -24.48 5.89
C GLN A 163 31.26 -24.77 5.48
N PHE A 164 30.55 -23.80 4.90
CA PHE A 164 29.16 -24.03 4.48
C PHE A 164 29.04 -24.79 3.15
N ALA A 165 30.04 -24.73 2.28
CA ALA A 165 29.99 -25.38 0.97
C ALA A 165 30.15 -26.91 1.04
N GLU A 166 30.77 -27.45 2.10
CA GLU A 166 31.02 -28.89 2.23
C GLU A 166 29.78 -29.72 2.58
N THR A 167 28.76 -29.11 3.20
CA THR A 167 27.51 -29.78 3.60
C THR A 167 26.24 -29.26 2.91
N ALA A 168 26.36 -28.26 2.02
CA ALA A 168 25.22 -27.59 1.42
C ALA A 168 24.91 -28.04 -0.01
N THR A 169 23.63 -28.17 -0.34
CA THR A 169 23.19 -28.28 -1.74
C THR A 169 23.46 -26.94 -2.43
N VAL A 170 24.35 -26.92 -3.42
CA VAL A 170 24.69 -25.70 -4.16
C VAL A 170 23.78 -25.54 -5.39
N LEU A 171 23.04 -24.44 -5.43
CA LEU A 171 22.24 -24.02 -6.58
C LEU A 171 22.91 -22.80 -7.22
N ILE A 172 23.20 -22.86 -8.52
CA ILE A 172 23.87 -21.76 -9.24
C ILE A 172 22.91 -21.25 -10.30
N GLY A 173 22.48 -19.98 -10.19
CA GLY A 173 21.71 -19.27 -11.23
C GLY A 173 20.52 -20.05 -11.79
N ARG A 174 19.79 -20.81 -10.95
CA ARG A 174 18.82 -21.81 -11.41
C ARG A 174 17.44 -21.19 -11.63
N VAL A 175 16.83 -21.53 -12.75
CA VAL A 175 15.38 -21.37 -12.96
C VAL A 175 14.69 -22.68 -12.59
N VAL A 176 13.73 -22.60 -11.68
CA VAL A 176 12.91 -23.71 -11.20
C VAL A 176 11.63 -23.72 -12.01
N THR A 177 11.52 -24.67 -12.94
CA THR A 177 10.36 -24.86 -13.83
C THR A 177 9.37 -25.89 -13.32
N GLU A 178 9.80 -26.75 -12.39
CA GLU A 178 9.00 -27.79 -11.75
C GLU A 178 9.01 -27.62 -10.23
N ASP A 179 8.12 -28.32 -9.54
CA ASP A 179 8.04 -28.24 -8.08
C ASP A 179 9.37 -28.66 -7.42
N LEU A 180 9.89 -27.78 -6.56
CA LEU A 180 11.17 -27.98 -5.89
C LEU A 180 10.98 -27.91 -4.38
N VAL A 181 11.51 -28.90 -3.67
CA VAL A 181 11.54 -28.92 -2.20
C VAL A 181 12.97 -28.71 -1.72
N LEU A 182 13.20 -27.65 -0.94
CA LEU A 182 14.47 -27.37 -0.28
C LEU A 182 14.44 -27.89 1.16
N ARG A 183 15.53 -28.57 1.53
CA ARG A 183 15.73 -29.18 2.86
C ARG A 183 17.18 -28.99 3.30
N GLY A 184 17.41 -28.85 4.59
CA GLY A 184 18.75 -28.78 5.19
C GLY A 184 19.46 -27.45 4.89
N THR A 185 20.75 -27.50 4.55
CA THR A 185 21.52 -26.31 4.21
C THR A 185 21.65 -26.17 2.70
N VAL A 186 21.26 -25.01 2.16
CA VAL A 186 21.27 -24.73 0.72
C VAL A 186 22.06 -23.46 0.47
N LEU A 187 23.04 -23.54 -0.43
CA LEU A 187 23.81 -22.38 -0.87
C LEU A 187 23.33 -21.99 -2.27
N VAL A 188 22.78 -20.79 -2.42
CA VAL A 188 22.39 -20.23 -3.71
C VAL A 188 23.46 -19.24 -4.16
N ARG A 189 24.11 -19.52 -5.29
CA ARG A 189 25.02 -18.59 -5.97
C ARG A 189 24.26 -17.89 -7.09
N GLY A 190 24.19 -16.56 -7.04
CA GLY A 190 23.35 -15.77 -7.94
C GLY A 190 21.88 -15.79 -7.55
N SER A 191 20.98 -15.70 -8.53
CA SER A 191 19.54 -15.64 -8.28
C SER A 191 18.86 -16.99 -8.49
N LEU A 192 17.86 -17.28 -7.65
CA LEU A 192 16.96 -18.42 -7.80
C LEU A 192 15.62 -17.90 -8.32
N ILE A 193 15.21 -18.33 -9.50
CA ILE A 193 13.97 -17.88 -10.14
C ILE A 193 12.98 -19.03 -10.15
N VAL A 194 11.78 -18.84 -9.59
CA VAL A 194 10.68 -19.81 -9.60
C VAL A 194 9.69 -19.39 -10.67
N ALA A 195 9.58 -20.18 -11.74
CA ALA A 195 8.68 -19.91 -12.86
C ALA A 195 7.21 -19.97 -12.42
N SER A 196 6.32 -19.35 -13.19
CA SER A 196 4.88 -19.21 -12.88
C SER A 196 4.15 -20.52 -12.58
N GLN A 197 4.55 -21.62 -13.22
CA GLN A 197 3.94 -22.95 -13.04
C GLN A 197 4.52 -23.72 -11.84
N ALA A 198 5.68 -23.32 -11.33
CA ALA A 198 6.41 -24.07 -10.32
C ALA A 198 6.05 -23.63 -8.89
N THR A 199 6.12 -24.58 -7.96
CA THR A 199 6.03 -24.32 -6.53
C THR A 199 7.39 -24.55 -5.86
N LEU A 200 7.92 -23.53 -5.20
CA LEU A 200 9.07 -23.67 -4.33
C LEU A 200 8.59 -23.90 -2.89
N ARG A 201 8.91 -25.08 -2.35
CA ARG A 201 8.63 -25.45 -0.97
C ARG A 201 9.92 -25.47 -0.16
N ILE A 202 9.93 -24.78 0.97
CA ILE A 202 11.05 -24.77 1.91
C ILE A 202 10.59 -25.37 3.22
N GLU A 203 11.20 -26.48 3.63
CA GLU A 203 10.81 -27.20 4.84
C GLU A 203 11.42 -26.60 6.12
N ALA A 204 10.81 -26.92 7.26
CA ALA A 204 11.26 -26.46 8.57
C ALA A 204 12.75 -26.78 8.81
N GLY A 205 13.44 -25.85 9.50
CA GLY A 205 14.87 -25.98 9.81
C GLY A 205 15.80 -25.78 8.60
N THR A 206 15.27 -25.49 7.41
CA THR A 206 16.11 -25.21 6.24
C THR A 206 16.79 -23.86 6.36
N THR A 207 18.09 -23.82 6.05
CA THR A 207 18.89 -22.60 5.99
C THR A 207 19.34 -22.36 4.55
N VAL A 208 18.84 -21.30 3.93
CA VAL A 208 19.21 -20.89 2.58
C VAL A 208 20.11 -19.67 2.65
N ARG A 209 21.32 -19.82 2.13
CA ARG A 209 22.36 -18.78 2.11
C ARG A 209 22.57 -18.29 0.70
N PHE A 210 22.47 -16.98 0.48
CA PHE A 210 22.68 -16.36 -0.81
C PHE A 210 24.09 -15.79 -0.91
N ALA A 211 24.79 -16.14 -1.97
CA ALA A 211 26.09 -15.59 -2.33
C ALA A 211 25.95 -14.83 -3.65
N ALA A 212 26.49 -13.61 -3.69
CA ALA A 212 26.59 -12.85 -4.93
C ALA A 212 27.37 -13.65 -5.98
N ASP A 213 26.88 -13.61 -7.21
CA ASP A 213 27.62 -14.12 -8.36
C ASP A 213 28.62 -13.04 -8.81
N PRO A 214 29.94 -13.29 -8.82
CA PRO A 214 30.94 -12.32 -9.26
C PRO A 214 30.70 -11.79 -10.69
N ALA A 215 29.99 -12.55 -11.53
CA ALA A 215 29.67 -12.15 -12.89
C ALA A 215 28.37 -11.30 -12.98
N ALA A 216 27.57 -11.23 -11.92
CA ALA A 216 26.30 -10.53 -11.93
C ALA A 216 26.41 -9.12 -11.33
N LEU A 217 25.90 -8.12 -12.06
CA LEU A 217 25.81 -6.73 -11.61
C LEU A 217 24.77 -6.51 -10.51
N GLN A 218 23.86 -7.46 -10.30
CA GLN A 218 22.78 -7.37 -9.31
C GLN A 218 22.99 -8.35 -8.16
N PRO A 219 22.57 -7.99 -6.93
CA PRO A 219 22.69 -8.89 -5.78
C PRO A 219 21.82 -10.14 -5.98
N ALA A 220 22.26 -11.26 -5.40
CA ALA A 220 21.55 -12.52 -5.41
C ALA A 220 20.12 -12.37 -4.83
N ARG A 221 19.09 -12.83 -5.56
CA ARG A 221 17.68 -12.72 -5.16
C ARG A 221 16.95 -14.05 -5.28
N LEU A 222 15.93 -14.23 -4.44
CA LEU A 222 14.91 -15.24 -4.67
C LEU A 222 13.74 -14.57 -5.39
N VAL A 223 13.56 -14.84 -6.68
CA VAL A 223 12.47 -14.29 -7.49
C VAL A 223 11.41 -15.35 -7.69
N VAL A 224 10.18 -15.08 -7.28
CA VAL A 224 9.06 -16.01 -7.34
C VAL A 224 7.96 -15.43 -8.22
N GLN A 225 7.80 -16.02 -9.41
CA GLN A 225 6.66 -15.77 -10.30
C GLN A 225 5.56 -16.82 -10.11
N GLY A 226 5.93 -18.02 -9.66
CA GLY A 226 4.99 -19.09 -9.32
C GLY A 226 4.47 -18.97 -7.89
N ARG A 227 4.67 -20.03 -7.10
CA ARG A 227 4.21 -20.07 -5.70
C ARG A 227 5.36 -20.35 -4.73
N LEU A 228 5.43 -19.58 -3.66
CA LEU A 228 6.32 -19.83 -2.52
C LEU A 228 5.54 -20.39 -1.33
N VAL A 229 6.03 -21.51 -0.78
CA VAL A 229 5.52 -22.12 0.45
C VAL A 229 6.69 -22.38 1.39
N VAL A 230 6.83 -21.53 2.41
CA VAL A 230 7.81 -21.71 3.49
C VAL A 230 7.08 -22.28 4.71
N SER A 231 7.42 -23.50 5.09
CA SER A 231 6.79 -24.25 6.18
C SER A 231 7.72 -24.34 7.39
N GLY A 232 8.11 -23.20 7.96
CA GLY A 232 8.87 -23.16 9.20
C GLY A 232 8.00 -23.44 10.42
N THR A 233 8.64 -23.80 11.53
CA THR A 233 7.97 -23.89 12.84
C THR A 233 8.65 -22.98 13.85
N ALA A 234 8.01 -22.69 14.97
CA ALA A 234 8.61 -21.90 16.04
C ALA A 234 9.91 -22.55 16.60
N LEU A 235 10.00 -23.88 16.59
CA LEU A 235 11.19 -24.63 17.04
C LEU A 235 12.27 -24.75 15.96
N GLN A 236 11.86 -24.88 14.71
CA GLN A 236 12.73 -25.02 13.55
C GLN A 236 12.36 -23.98 12.49
N PRO A 237 12.72 -22.71 12.71
CA PRO A 237 12.44 -21.65 11.75
C PRO A 237 13.25 -21.86 10.47
N VAL A 238 12.72 -21.38 9.36
CA VAL A 238 13.49 -21.28 8.11
C VAL A 238 14.34 -20.02 8.15
N VAL A 239 15.59 -20.11 7.74
CA VAL A 239 16.51 -18.95 7.72
C VAL A 239 16.91 -18.65 6.29
N LEU A 240 16.65 -17.41 5.85
CA LEU A 240 17.09 -16.84 4.58
C LEU A 240 18.05 -15.69 4.86
N GLY A 241 19.27 -15.74 4.34
CA GLY A 241 20.24 -14.68 4.57
C GLY A 241 21.42 -14.75 3.62
N SER A 242 22.39 -13.85 3.80
CA SER A 242 23.64 -13.89 3.04
C SER A 242 24.54 -15.03 3.52
N VAL A 243 25.52 -15.39 2.70
CA VAL A 243 26.57 -16.38 3.04
C VAL A 243 27.48 -15.91 4.19
N TYR A 244 27.43 -14.63 4.56
CA TYR A 244 28.27 -14.09 5.63
C TYR A 244 27.70 -14.44 7.00
N GLN A 245 28.60 -14.69 7.96
CA GLN A 245 28.22 -15.01 9.33
C GLN A 245 27.55 -13.82 10.03
N GLN A 246 27.97 -12.60 9.68
CA GLN A 246 27.30 -11.35 10.04
C GLN A 246 26.68 -10.77 8.76
N SER A 247 25.35 -10.87 8.66
CA SER A 247 24.62 -10.33 7.52
C SER A 247 24.43 -8.83 7.70
N GLU A 248 24.94 -8.04 6.77
CA GLU A 248 24.72 -6.60 6.72
C GLU A 248 23.59 -6.25 5.73
N PRO A 249 22.85 -5.14 5.94
CA PRO A 249 21.82 -4.71 5.01
C PRO A 249 22.36 -4.56 3.59
N GLY A 250 21.79 -5.29 2.63
CA GLY A 250 22.16 -5.21 1.22
C GLY A 250 23.15 -6.27 0.73
N ASP A 251 23.60 -7.20 1.59
CA ASP A 251 24.48 -8.31 1.20
C ASP A 251 23.85 -9.23 0.13
N TRP A 252 22.52 -9.29 0.09
CA TRP A 252 21.75 -9.97 -0.94
C TRP A 252 20.45 -9.21 -1.20
N GLY A 253 19.77 -9.48 -2.31
CA GLY A 253 18.64 -8.66 -2.75
C GLY A 253 17.31 -9.00 -2.07
N GLY A 254 17.20 -10.15 -1.41
CA GLY A 254 16.00 -10.59 -0.68
C GLY A 254 15.01 -11.43 -1.49
N VAL A 255 13.77 -11.53 -0.98
CA VAL A 255 12.69 -12.30 -1.60
C VAL A 255 11.80 -11.36 -2.41
N VAL A 256 11.63 -11.66 -3.70
CA VAL A 256 10.78 -10.90 -4.62
C VAL A 256 9.64 -11.78 -5.09
N LEU A 257 8.41 -11.42 -4.77
CA LEU A 257 7.17 -12.03 -5.27
C LEU A 257 6.66 -11.15 -6.41
N LEU A 258 6.62 -11.69 -7.62
CA LEU A 258 6.35 -10.91 -8.83
C LEU A 258 5.19 -11.53 -9.62
N GLY A 259 4.04 -10.86 -9.64
CA GLY A 259 2.89 -11.26 -10.46
C GLY A 259 2.38 -12.67 -10.14
N SER A 260 2.56 -13.14 -8.90
CA SER A 260 2.15 -14.48 -8.50
C SER A 260 0.62 -14.53 -8.35
N GLU A 261 -0.05 -15.32 -9.19
CA GLU A 261 -1.50 -15.54 -9.10
C GLU A 261 -1.89 -16.31 -7.82
N LYS A 262 -0.99 -17.18 -7.35
CA LYS A 262 -1.21 -18.02 -6.17
C LYS A 262 -0.75 -17.31 -4.90
N LYS A 263 -1.49 -17.54 -3.81
CA LYS A 263 -1.13 -17.08 -2.46
C LYS A 263 0.23 -17.65 -2.02
N ASN A 264 1.17 -16.76 -1.71
CA ASN A 264 2.48 -17.10 -1.14
C ASN A 264 2.38 -17.19 0.37
N SER A 265 2.74 -18.34 0.92
CA SER A 265 2.65 -18.61 2.37
C SER A 265 4.03 -18.69 2.97
N ILE A 266 4.29 -17.85 3.98
CA ILE A 266 5.56 -17.81 4.69
C ILE A 266 5.30 -17.96 6.19
N GLU A 267 5.67 -19.11 6.74
CA GLU A 267 5.49 -19.41 8.17
C GLU A 267 6.83 -19.56 8.87
N HIS A 268 6.98 -18.90 10.02
CA HIS A 268 8.16 -18.93 10.90
C HIS A 268 9.49 -18.84 10.13
N CYS A 269 9.62 -17.79 9.32
CA CYS A 269 10.81 -17.52 8.53
C CYS A 269 11.60 -16.34 9.12
N ARG A 270 12.92 -16.43 9.11
CA ARG A 270 13.86 -15.39 9.51
C ARG A 270 14.61 -14.91 8.28
N ILE A 271 14.54 -13.62 7.98
CA ILE A 271 15.18 -12.96 6.85
C ILE A 271 16.17 -11.94 7.39
N GLU A 272 17.45 -12.05 7.01
CA GLU A 272 18.54 -11.21 7.54
C GLU A 272 19.43 -10.62 6.44
N GLY A 273 19.86 -9.36 6.60
CA GLY A 273 20.85 -8.72 5.72
C GLY A 273 20.40 -8.49 4.28
N ALA A 274 19.09 -8.44 4.03
CA ALA A 274 18.56 -8.25 2.69
C ALA A 274 18.58 -6.76 2.28
N GLN A 275 18.65 -6.47 0.99
CA GLN A 275 18.32 -5.15 0.46
C GLN A 275 16.84 -4.85 0.74
N THR A 276 15.96 -5.71 0.27
CA THR A 276 14.53 -5.69 0.62
C THR A 276 14.15 -7.07 1.15
N GLY A 277 13.73 -7.20 2.40
CA GLY A 277 13.43 -8.52 3.00
C GLY A 277 12.39 -9.30 2.19
N ILE A 278 11.23 -8.69 1.98
CA ILE A 278 10.20 -9.18 1.05
C ILE A 278 9.69 -8.02 0.21
N LEU A 279 9.80 -8.13 -1.11
CA LEU A 279 9.18 -7.25 -2.09
C LEU A 279 8.04 -8.02 -2.77
N ALA A 280 6.80 -7.58 -2.61
CA ALA A 280 5.66 -8.11 -3.35
C ALA A 280 5.18 -7.07 -4.38
N GLN A 281 5.06 -7.49 -5.63
CA GLN A 281 4.57 -6.67 -6.74
C GLN A 281 3.48 -7.44 -7.46
N TYR A 282 2.25 -6.90 -7.41
CA TYR A 282 1.05 -7.55 -7.95
C TYR A 282 0.89 -9.00 -7.45
N ALA A 283 1.08 -9.21 -6.15
CA ALA A 283 1.14 -10.52 -5.53
C ALA A 283 0.35 -10.58 -4.22
N TRP A 284 -0.03 -11.79 -3.80
CA TRP A 284 -0.62 -12.04 -2.49
C TRP A 284 0.39 -12.68 -1.56
N LEU A 285 0.73 -11.98 -0.47
CA LEU A 285 1.58 -12.43 0.62
C LEU A 285 0.76 -12.80 1.86
N SER A 286 1.05 -13.95 2.45
CA SER A 286 0.55 -14.36 3.77
C SER A 286 1.72 -14.79 4.62
N ALA A 287 2.03 -14.02 5.66
CA ALA A 287 3.17 -14.23 6.53
C ALA A 287 2.72 -14.44 7.98
N LYS A 288 3.17 -15.54 8.60
CA LYS A 288 2.90 -15.84 10.00
C LYS A 288 4.20 -16.08 10.75
N GLY A 289 4.45 -15.36 11.83
CA GLY A 289 5.68 -15.51 12.62
C GLY A 289 6.94 -15.12 11.85
N LEU A 290 6.82 -14.26 10.83
CA LEU A 290 7.94 -13.80 10.01
C LEU A 290 8.82 -12.84 10.83
N GLN A 291 10.14 -12.99 10.74
CA GLN A 291 11.10 -12.09 11.36
C GLN A 291 12.02 -11.51 10.29
N VAL A 292 11.93 -10.20 10.05
CA VAL A 292 12.83 -9.50 9.14
C VAL A 292 13.72 -8.57 9.95
N THR A 293 15.04 -8.73 9.82
CA THR A 293 16.01 -7.91 10.53
C THR A 293 17.16 -7.43 9.65
N GLY A 294 17.62 -6.20 9.88
CA GLY A 294 18.83 -5.70 9.25
C GLY A 294 18.69 -5.63 7.73
N ALA A 295 17.56 -5.13 7.24
CA ALA A 295 17.32 -4.91 5.83
C ALA A 295 17.23 -3.41 5.51
N LEU A 296 17.51 -2.97 4.28
CA LEU A 296 17.21 -1.57 3.95
C LEU A 296 15.70 -1.37 3.97
N ARG A 297 14.95 -2.24 3.30
CA ARG A 297 13.48 -2.28 3.40
C ARG A 297 13.05 -3.61 3.98
N GLY A 298 12.25 -3.61 5.04
CA GLY A 298 11.79 -4.84 5.66
C GLY A 298 10.83 -5.59 4.74
N ILE A 299 9.63 -5.03 4.57
CA ILE A 299 8.58 -5.58 3.70
C ILE A 299 8.04 -4.44 2.85
N GLU A 300 7.95 -4.66 1.54
CA GLU A 300 7.53 -3.67 0.56
C GLU A 300 6.45 -4.28 -0.33
N LEU A 301 5.25 -3.67 -0.35
CA LEU A 301 4.11 -4.12 -1.15
C LEU A 301 3.74 -3.04 -2.18
N HIS A 302 3.64 -3.44 -3.45
CA HIS A 302 3.19 -2.61 -4.57
C HIS A 302 2.01 -3.26 -5.29
N GLY A 303 0.86 -2.61 -5.34
CA GLY A 303 -0.33 -3.18 -5.98
C GLY A 303 -0.69 -4.57 -5.45
N SER A 304 -0.43 -4.83 -4.17
CA SER A 304 -0.39 -6.18 -3.59
C SER A 304 -1.25 -6.30 -2.34
N GLU A 305 -1.61 -7.53 -1.98
CA GLU A 305 -2.32 -7.85 -0.75
C GLU A 305 -1.37 -8.55 0.24
N GLY A 306 -1.33 -8.09 1.48
CA GLY A 306 -0.45 -8.62 2.51
C GLY A 306 -1.17 -8.91 3.83
N ALA A 307 -1.17 -10.17 4.27
CA ALA A 307 -1.62 -10.55 5.61
C ALA A 307 -0.43 -10.95 6.48
N LEU A 308 -0.21 -10.24 7.59
CA LEU A 308 0.87 -10.50 8.54
C LEU A 308 0.32 -10.78 9.94
N GLN A 309 0.72 -11.90 10.52
CA GLN A 309 0.30 -12.29 11.86
C GLN A 309 1.51 -12.69 12.72
N GLY A 310 1.65 -12.13 13.92
CA GLY A 310 2.73 -12.49 14.83
C GLY A 310 4.13 -12.18 14.27
N SER A 311 4.23 -11.24 13.32
CA SER A 311 5.46 -10.97 12.59
C SER A 311 6.24 -9.83 13.25
N THR A 312 7.56 -9.88 13.17
CA THR A 312 8.47 -8.85 13.70
C THR A 312 9.33 -8.28 12.58
N VAL A 313 9.33 -6.96 12.41
CA VAL A 313 10.24 -6.25 11.51
C VAL A 313 11.07 -5.26 12.31
N SER A 314 12.39 -5.40 12.28
CA SER A 314 13.27 -4.57 13.09
C SER A 314 14.61 -4.22 12.47
N ARG A 315 15.20 -3.09 12.89
CA ARG A 315 16.52 -2.64 12.42
C ARG A 315 16.59 -2.51 10.90
N CYS A 316 15.51 -2.01 10.31
CA CYS A 316 15.44 -1.68 8.89
C CYS A 316 15.43 -0.16 8.67
N ASP A 317 15.75 0.30 7.46
CA ASP A 317 15.53 1.72 7.11
C ASP A 317 14.03 2.03 7.09
N ILE A 318 13.26 1.23 6.36
CA ILE A 318 11.80 1.25 6.39
C ILE A 318 11.31 -0.13 6.82
N GLY A 319 10.49 -0.20 7.88
CA GLY A 319 9.94 -1.46 8.37
C GLY A 319 8.95 -2.08 7.38
N LEU A 320 7.81 -1.42 7.17
CA LEU A 320 6.79 -1.82 6.21
C LEU A 320 6.46 -0.67 5.27
N HIS A 321 6.57 -0.89 3.97
CA HIS A 321 6.25 0.09 2.94
C HIS A 321 5.09 -0.42 2.08
N LEU A 322 3.99 0.33 2.03
CA LEU A 322 2.80 0.01 1.25
C LEU A 322 2.61 1.07 0.17
N VAL A 323 2.45 0.65 -1.08
CA VAL A 323 2.17 1.53 -2.22
C VAL A 323 1.03 0.92 -3.01
N ASP A 324 -0.08 1.67 -3.13
CA ASP A 324 -1.29 1.22 -3.85
C ASP A 324 -1.72 -0.21 -3.43
N SER A 325 -1.58 -0.53 -2.14
CA SER A 325 -1.68 -1.90 -1.62
C SER A 325 -2.69 -2.02 -0.49
N GLU A 326 -3.11 -3.25 -0.22
CA GLU A 326 -3.94 -3.59 0.93
C GLU A 326 -3.18 -4.46 1.91
N ALA A 327 -3.23 -4.12 3.20
CA ALA A 327 -2.55 -4.93 4.22
C ALA A 327 -3.36 -5.13 5.50
N GLU A 328 -3.19 -6.31 6.08
CA GLU A 328 -3.75 -6.67 7.37
C GLU A 328 -2.62 -7.12 8.30
N LEU A 329 -2.46 -6.43 9.43
CA LEU A 329 -1.47 -6.77 10.44
C LEU A 329 -2.17 -7.10 11.75
N ARG A 330 -1.85 -8.26 12.31
CA ARG A 330 -2.35 -8.74 13.61
C ARG A 330 -1.21 -9.17 14.51
N ASP A 331 -1.26 -8.76 15.77
CA ASP A 331 -0.33 -9.19 16.84
C ASP A 331 1.15 -9.06 16.42
N SER A 332 1.47 -8.04 15.62
CA SER A 332 2.78 -7.89 14.97
C SER A 332 3.55 -6.71 15.57
N THR A 333 4.88 -6.75 15.47
CA THR A 333 5.78 -5.76 16.06
C THR A 333 6.68 -5.14 14.99
N ILE A 334 6.73 -3.81 14.93
CA ILE A 334 7.58 -3.06 14.00
C ILE A 334 8.40 -2.08 14.83
N ARG A 335 9.68 -2.42 15.05
CA ARG A 335 10.51 -1.69 16.03
C ARG A 335 11.91 -1.41 15.59
N GLU A 336 12.55 -0.39 16.17
CA GLU A 336 13.97 -0.08 15.92
C GLU A 336 14.29 0.18 14.44
N ASN A 337 13.32 0.65 13.65
CA ASN A 337 13.56 1.01 12.25
C ASN A 337 13.82 2.52 12.14
N ARG A 338 14.38 3.01 11.03
CA ARG A 338 14.39 4.47 10.81
C ARG A 338 12.97 4.99 10.68
N GLN A 339 12.16 4.37 9.83
CA GLN A 339 10.72 4.61 9.70
C GLN A 339 9.95 3.29 9.95
N GLY A 340 8.84 3.35 10.69
CA GLY A 340 8.06 2.15 11.04
C GLY A 340 7.23 1.64 9.85
N ILE A 341 5.99 2.12 9.72
CA ILE A 341 5.10 1.81 8.59
C ILE A 341 4.91 3.07 7.75
N VAL A 342 5.17 2.97 6.45
CA VAL A 342 4.91 4.02 5.47
C VAL A 342 3.89 3.51 4.47
N ALA A 343 2.71 4.11 4.44
CA ALA A 343 1.62 3.74 3.54
C ALA A 343 1.31 4.89 2.57
N ARG A 344 1.27 4.61 1.27
CA ARG A 344 0.98 5.57 0.21
C ARG A 344 -0.19 5.08 -0.63
N ARG A 345 -1.28 5.84 -0.69
CA ARG A 345 -2.52 5.50 -1.40
C ARG A 345 -2.96 4.05 -1.10
N SER A 346 -2.85 3.66 0.16
CA SER A 346 -3.00 2.26 0.59
C SER A 346 -4.07 2.13 1.67
N SER A 347 -4.68 0.95 1.74
CA SER A 347 -5.66 0.61 2.78
C SER A 347 -5.09 -0.42 3.72
N ALA A 348 -5.12 -0.20 5.03
CA ALA A 348 -4.65 -1.22 5.96
C ALA A 348 -5.39 -1.27 7.30
N SER A 349 -5.50 -2.48 7.83
CA SER A 349 -6.08 -2.80 9.13
C SER A 349 -4.99 -3.27 10.08
N LEU A 350 -4.80 -2.56 11.18
CA LEU A 350 -3.82 -2.87 12.22
C LEU A 350 -4.56 -3.24 13.50
N SER A 351 -4.35 -4.45 14.00
CA SER A 351 -4.96 -4.95 15.24
C SER A 351 -3.90 -5.49 16.17
N ASN A 352 -3.82 -4.96 17.40
CA ASN A 352 -2.81 -5.31 18.39
C ASN A 352 -1.37 -5.19 17.86
N VAL A 353 -1.10 -4.17 17.04
CA VAL A 353 0.23 -3.94 16.48
C VAL A 353 1.04 -3.04 17.41
N THR A 354 2.30 -3.39 17.64
CA THR A 354 3.23 -2.53 18.38
C THR A 354 4.23 -1.90 17.42
N VAL A 355 4.22 -0.57 17.33
CA VAL A 355 5.14 0.21 16.52
C VAL A 355 5.99 1.07 17.44
N SER A 356 7.24 0.66 17.69
CA SER A 356 8.02 1.27 18.76
C SER A 356 9.49 1.54 18.46
N ALA A 357 10.07 2.51 19.17
CA ALA A 357 11.48 2.85 19.09
C ALA A 357 11.99 3.12 17.66
N ASN A 358 11.13 3.64 16.78
CA ASN A 358 11.56 4.02 15.43
C ASN A 358 12.21 5.42 15.46
N ALA A 359 13.27 5.59 14.68
CA ALA A 359 14.08 6.81 14.70
C ALA A 359 13.32 8.04 14.17
N GLN A 360 12.27 7.85 13.38
CA GLN A 360 11.39 8.87 12.83
C GLN A 360 9.93 8.53 13.14
N GLU A 361 9.02 8.66 12.17
CA GLU A 361 7.60 8.32 12.32
C GLU A 361 7.40 6.83 12.61
N GLY A 362 6.54 6.53 13.58
CA GLY A 362 6.04 5.18 13.80
C GLY A 362 5.14 4.76 12.64
N LEU A 363 4.07 5.52 12.41
CA LEU A 363 3.20 5.38 11.24
C LEU A 363 3.25 6.65 10.40
N GLU A 364 3.39 6.51 9.10
CA GLU A 364 3.24 7.58 8.11
C GLU A 364 2.25 7.12 7.05
N TRP A 365 1.11 7.80 6.96
CA TRP A 365 0.05 7.47 6.01
C TRP A 365 -0.19 8.66 5.08
N LEU A 366 -0.01 8.45 3.80
CA LEU A 366 -0.17 9.45 2.75
C LEU A 366 -1.26 8.97 1.82
N GLN A 367 -2.48 9.47 2.02
CA GLN A 367 -3.69 9.08 1.30
C GLN A 367 -4.10 7.61 1.51
N GLY A 368 -5.41 7.35 1.45
CA GLY A 368 -5.98 6.03 1.60
C GLY A 368 -6.76 5.86 2.90
N ARG A 369 -6.87 4.63 3.39
CA ARG A 369 -7.72 4.31 4.55
C ARG A 369 -6.98 3.51 5.61
N TYR A 370 -7.23 3.83 6.87
CA TYR A 370 -6.66 3.07 7.98
C TYR A 370 -7.71 2.67 9.00
N ARG A 371 -7.58 1.47 9.54
CA ARG A 371 -8.33 1.01 10.70
C ARG A 371 -7.36 0.47 11.72
N ILE A 372 -7.21 1.16 12.84
CA ILE A 372 -6.22 0.80 13.86
C ILE A 372 -6.96 0.54 15.16
N SER A 373 -6.72 -0.65 15.72
CA SER A 373 -7.34 -1.10 16.96
C SER A 373 -6.34 -1.73 17.91
N GLY A 374 -6.45 -1.46 19.20
CA GLY A 374 -5.65 -2.12 20.25
C GLY A 374 -4.12 -1.93 20.12
N SER A 375 -3.68 -0.97 19.31
CA SER A 375 -2.29 -0.86 18.87
C SER A 375 -1.51 0.17 19.68
N VAL A 376 -0.18 0.01 19.71
CA VAL A 376 0.74 0.81 20.52
C VAL A 376 1.73 1.54 19.62
N MET A 377 1.87 2.84 19.79
CA MET A 377 2.82 3.70 19.09
C MET A 377 3.66 4.41 20.13
N ALA A 378 4.87 3.88 20.39
CA ALA A 378 5.67 4.33 21.53
C ALA A 378 7.16 4.53 21.25
N GLY A 379 7.77 5.56 21.82
CA GLY A 379 9.22 5.79 21.65
C GLY A 379 9.63 6.19 20.23
N ASN A 380 8.69 6.60 19.38
CA ASN A 380 8.99 7.07 18.01
C ASN A 380 9.34 8.57 18.04
N ARG A 381 9.75 9.16 16.91
CA ARG A 381 9.78 10.63 16.81
C ARG A 381 8.36 11.18 16.93
N THR A 382 7.49 10.78 16.00
CA THR A 382 6.05 11.02 16.06
C THR A 382 5.37 9.66 16.01
N GLY A 383 4.37 9.43 16.87
CA GLY A 383 3.71 8.12 16.94
C GLY A 383 3.00 7.76 15.65
N ALA A 384 2.19 8.68 15.11
CA ALA A 384 1.61 8.56 13.77
C ALA A 384 1.42 9.91 13.08
N ARG A 385 1.62 9.93 11.76
CA ARG A 385 1.30 11.06 10.86
C ARG A 385 0.35 10.54 9.78
N PHE A 386 -0.83 11.12 9.66
CA PHE A 386 -1.77 10.83 8.58
C PHE A 386 -2.01 12.08 7.77
N THR A 387 -1.87 11.98 6.46
CA THR A 387 -2.00 13.10 5.52
C THR A 387 -2.98 12.73 4.42
N GLY A 388 -4.13 13.42 4.36
CA GLY A 388 -5.20 13.17 3.40
C GLY A 388 -5.78 11.76 3.47
N ALA A 389 -5.81 11.16 4.67
CA ALA A 389 -6.21 9.77 4.88
C ALA A 389 -7.38 9.67 5.86
N ASP A 390 -8.32 8.78 5.54
CA ASP A 390 -9.54 8.59 6.32
C ASP A 390 -9.44 7.35 7.19
N GLY A 391 -9.88 7.43 8.45
CA GLY A 391 -9.76 6.25 9.29
C GLY A 391 -10.35 6.31 10.69
N HIS A 392 -10.09 5.22 11.39
CA HIS A 392 -10.57 4.99 12.75
C HIS A 392 -9.43 4.55 13.64
N LEU A 393 -9.32 5.21 14.79
CA LEU A 393 -8.42 4.83 15.88
C LEU A 393 -9.27 4.40 17.06
N THR A 394 -9.08 3.19 17.55
CA THR A 394 -9.84 2.66 18.68
C THR A 394 -8.93 1.90 19.62
N LEU A 395 -9.00 2.15 20.94
CA LEU A 395 -8.15 1.44 21.92
C LEU A 395 -6.65 1.56 21.60
N CYS A 396 -6.23 2.68 21.01
CA CYS A 396 -4.84 2.90 20.63
C CYS A 396 -4.08 3.64 21.74
N ARG A 397 -2.79 3.37 21.87
CA ARG A 397 -1.90 4.01 22.84
C ARG A 397 -0.77 4.74 22.14
N PHE A 398 -0.73 6.07 22.25
CA PHE A 398 0.34 6.92 21.74
C PHE A 398 1.10 7.51 22.93
N HIS A 399 2.28 6.98 23.23
CA HIS A 399 3.00 7.41 24.42
C HIS A 399 4.52 7.45 24.28
N ASP A 400 5.16 8.28 25.09
CA ASP A 400 6.62 8.41 25.14
C ASP A 400 7.25 8.69 23.75
N ASN A 401 6.52 9.35 22.85
CA ASN A 401 7.07 9.78 21.56
C ASN A 401 7.82 11.11 21.74
N ARG A 402 8.97 11.25 21.07
CA ARG A 402 9.89 12.38 21.26
C ARG A 402 9.32 13.73 20.82
N ALA A 403 8.37 13.73 19.88
CA ALA A 403 7.65 14.91 19.41
C ALA A 403 6.15 14.76 19.68
N HIS A 404 5.36 14.34 18.69
CA HIS A 404 3.90 14.31 18.79
C HIS A 404 3.38 12.87 18.99
N GLY A 405 2.23 12.73 19.66
CA GLY A 405 1.54 11.44 19.75
C GLY A 405 0.97 11.03 18.39
N ALA A 406 0.00 11.79 17.88
CA ALA A 406 -0.46 11.69 16.51
C ALA A 406 -0.63 13.06 15.85
N GLU A 407 -0.38 13.12 14.55
CA GLU A 407 -0.55 14.29 13.70
C GLU A 407 -1.46 13.92 12.53
N LEU A 408 -2.58 14.61 12.41
CA LEU A 408 -3.59 14.39 11.41
C LEU A 408 -3.69 15.66 10.55
N VAL A 409 -3.45 15.52 9.26
CA VAL A 409 -3.41 16.63 8.29
C VAL A 409 -4.35 16.27 7.15
N GLU A 410 -5.47 16.97 7.03
CA GLU A 410 -6.51 16.72 6.02
C GLU A 410 -7.15 15.30 6.10
N GLY A 411 -8.48 15.26 5.98
CA GLY A 411 -9.24 14.00 5.95
C GLY A 411 -10.15 13.81 7.16
N GLN A 412 -10.70 12.61 7.27
CA GLN A 412 -11.72 12.26 8.27
C GLN A 412 -11.24 11.24 9.28
N VAL A 413 -11.38 11.55 10.57
CA VAL A 413 -10.98 10.63 11.65
C VAL A 413 -12.10 10.42 12.66
N ARG A 414 -12.19 9.20 13.19
CA ARG A 414 -12.90 8.92 14.45
C ARG A 414 -11.95 8.29 15.44
N ILE A 415 -11.76 8.94 16.57
CA ILE A 415 -10.92 8.46 17.66
C ILE A 415 -11.81 8.06 18.82
N ARG A 416 -11.64 6.83 19.32
CA ARG A 416 -12.43 6.31 20.45
C ARG A 416 -11.54 5.58 21.43
N ASN A 417 -11.80 5.75 22.72
CA ASN A 417 -11.18 4.95 23.79
C ASN A 417 -9.65 4.84 23.67
N SER A 418 -8.98 5.90 23.22
CA SER A 418 -7.54 5.88 22.95
C SER A 418 -6.81 6.78 23.94
N SER A 419 -5.50 6.59 24.12
CA SER A 419 -4.69 7.41 25.02
C SER A 419 -3.51 8.07 24.31
N PHE A 420 -3.29 9.35 24.63
CA PHE A 420 -2.19 10.18 24.13
C PHE A 420 -1.49 10.81 25.33
N ARG A 421 -0.38 10.21 25.77
CA ARG A 421 0.28 10.60 27.02
C ARG A 421 1.80 10.67 26.94
N ASN A 422 2.43 11.47 27.79
CA ASN A 422 3.90 11.53 27.90
C ASN A 422 4.61 11.81 26.56
N ASN A 423 3.97 12.53 25.63
CA ASN A 423 4.63 12.90 24.38
C ASN A 423 5.44 14.19 24.59
N GLY A 424 6.62 14.25 23.96
CA GLY A 424 7.58 15.36 24.12
C GLY A 424 7.10 16.71 23.61
N ARG A 425 5.96 16.76 22.91
CA ARG A 425 5.28 17.98 22.48
C ARG A 425 3.78 17.85 22.69
N VAL A 426 3.03 17.62 21.60
CA VAL A 426 1.56 17.62 21.63
C VAL A 426 1.03 16.20 21.53
N GLY A 427 0.02 15.87 22.33
CA GLY A 427 -0.66 14.57 22.27
C GLY A 427 -1.31 14.32 20.90
N LEU A 428 -2.20 15.22 20.48
CA LEU A 428 -2.91 15.17 19.21
C LEU A 428 -2.83 16.50 18.45
N VAL A 429 -2.27 16.49 17.25
CA VAL A 429 -2.22 17.65 16.35
C VAL A 429 -3.21 17.45 15.21
N LEU A 430 -4.00 18.48 14.92
CA LEU A 430 -5.02 18.50 13.87
C LEU A 430 -4.77 19.67 12.92
N GLU A 431 -4.83 19.41 11.62
CA GLU A 431 -4.73 20.43 10.58
C GLU A 431 -5.76 20.14 9.49
N GLN A 432 -6.82 20.96 9.42
CA GLN A 432 -7.94 20.77 8.46
C GLN A 432 -8.58 19.37 8.52
N VAL A 433 -8.74 18.83 9.73
CA VAL A 433 -9.29 17.50 9.97
C VAL A 433 -10.75 17.59 10.38
N GLN A 434 -11.58 16.78 9.74
CA GLN A 434 -12.97 16.57 10.15
C GLN A 434 -13.08 15.30 10.98
N GLY A 435 -13.90 15.28 12.01
CA GLY A 435 -14.00 14.08 12.83
C GLY A 435 -14.56 14.30 14.21
N MET A 436 -14.29 13.35 15.08
CA MET A 436 -14.56 13.47 16.51
C MET A 436 -13.64 12.56 17.33
N MET A 437 -13.49 12.91 18.60
CA MET A 437 -12.82 12.09 19.60
C MET A 437 -13.69 11.93 20.84
N THR A 438 -13.88 10.69 21.30
CA THR A 438 -14.66 10.39 22.52
C THR A 438 -14.05 9.28 23.36
N GLY A 439 -14.34 9.26 24.66
CA GLY A 439 -13.93 8.21 25.61
C GLY A 439 -12.41 8.06 25.76
N SER A 440 -11.64 9.04 25.30
CA SER A 440 -10.17 9.00 25.19
C SER A 440 -9.51 9.78 26.32
N ALA A 441 -8.21 9.55 26.53
CA ALA A 441 -7.43 10.20 27.58
C ALA A 441 -6.21 10.93 26.99
N LEU A 442 -6.08 12.23 27.27
CA LEU A 442 -4.94 13.05 26.85
C LEU A 442 -4.37 13.75 28.07
N HIS A 443 -3.14 13.43 28.45
CA HIS A 443 -2.53 14.00 29.66
C HIS A 443 -1.00 13.89 29.61
N ASP A 444 -0.32 14.64 30.47
CA ASP A 444 1.15 14.58 30.63
C ASP A 444 1.94 14.80 29.33
N ASN A 445 1.37 15.50 28.35
CA ASN A 445 2.08 15.92 27.14
C ASN A 445 2.77 17.26 27.40
N GLN A 446 4.03 17.40 26.97
CA GLN A 446 4.87 18.51 27.42
C GLN A 446 4.42 19.90 26.93
N ALA A 447 3.90 20.01 25.70
CA ALA A 447 3.47 21.28 25.13
C ALA A 447 1.96 21.51 25.26
N ALA A 448 1.15 20.54 24.82
CA ALA A 448 -0.31 20.60 24.89
C ALA A 448 -0.91 19.19 24.74
N ASN A 449 -2.14 19.00 25.20
CA ASN A 449 -2.86 17.75 24.97
C ASN A 449 -3.42 17.67 23.55
N LEU A 450 -3.97 18.78 23.05
CA LEU A 450 -4.52 18.87 21.70
C LEU A 450 -4.16 20.23 21.08
N GLU A 451 -3.76 20.22 19.81
CA GLU A 451 -3.52 21.43 19.02
C GLU A 451 -4.34 21.35 17.72
N ASN A 452 -5.30 22.26 17.52
CA ASN A 452 -6.02 22.41 16.26
C ASN A 452 -5.48 23.63 15.49
N ARG A 453 -4.66 23.36 14.47
CA ARG A 453 -4.08 24.35 13.55
C ARG A 453 -5.02 24.70 12.39
N GLY A 454 -6.07 23.90 12.19
CA GLY A 454 -7.07 24.10 11.15
C GLY A 454 -8.16 25.10 11.52
N GLN A 455 -9.08 25.30 10.59
CA GLN A 455 -10.29 26.12 10.79
C GLN A 455 -11.56 25.26 10.99
N GLU A 456 -11.42 23.94 10.87
CA GLU A 456 -12.50 22.98 11.09
C GLU A 456 -12.72 22.74 12.59
N PRO A 457 -13.96 22.89 13.11
CA PRO A 457 -14.28 22.53 14.48
C PRO A 457 -14.10 21.03 14.72
N PHE A 458 -13.46 20.66 15.83
CA PHE A 458 -13.24 19.28 16.23
C PHE A 458 -13.93 18.94 17.56
N PRO A 459 -15.03 18.17 17.52
CA PRO A 459 -15.69 17.63 18.72
C PRO A 459 -14.80 16.64 19.48
N ALA A 460 -14.33 17.03 20.65
CA ALA A 460 -13.53 16.24 21.58
C ALA A 460 -14.26 16.06 22.92
N LEU A 461 -15.52 15.65 22.85
CA LEU A 461 -16.42 15.48 24.00
C LEU A 461 -16.15 14.18 24.75
N LEU A 462 -16.49 14.15 26.04
CA LEU A 462 -16.44 12.96 26.89
C LEU A 462 -15.05 12.31 26.91
N ASN A 463 -14.01 13.15 27.03
CA ASN A 463 -12.61 12.72 27.16
C ASN A 463 -12.05 13.12 28.53
N TRP A 464 -11.03 12.40 28.98
CA TRP A 464 -10.23 12.74 30.16
C TRP A 464 -9.01 13.56 29.73
N TRP A 465 -8.73 14.66 30.42
CA TRP A 465 -7.69 15.62 30.04
C TRP A 465 -6.55 15.74 31.06
N GLY A 466 -6.49 14.83 32.04
CA GLY A 466 -5.51 14.86 33.13
C GLY A 466 -5.88 15.76 34.32
N SER A 467 -7.00 16.48 34.25
CA SER A 467 -7.48 17.39 35.29
C SER A 467 -9.00 17.47 35.27
N THR A 468 -9.61 17.83 36.41
CA THR A 468 -11.02 18.20 36.51
C THR A 468 -11.25 19.72 36.46
N ASP A 469 -10.18 20.51 36.54
CA ASP A 469 -10.22 21.97 36.44
C ASP A 469 -10.30 22.41 34.97
N GLN A 470 -11.45 22.97 34.58
CA GLN A 470 -11.73 23.40 33.22
C GLN A 470 -10.73 24.44 32.68
N GLN A 471 -10.20 25.33 33.51
CA GLN A 471 -9.22 26.33 33.06
C GLN A 471 -7.89 25.68 32.70
N ARG A 472 -7.44 24.70 33.50
CA ARG A 472 -6.23 23.91 33.18
C ARG A 472 -6.42 23.07 31.92
N ILE A 473 -7.60 22.50 31.72
CA ILE A 473 -7.92 21.75 30.50
C ILE A 473 -7.85 22.68 29.29
N ALA A 474 -8.50 23.84 29.36
CA ALA A 474 -8.49 24.82 28.29
C ALA A 474 -7.06 25.33 27.97
N ALA A 475 -6.23 25.55 28.97
CA ALA A 475 -4.82 25.94 28.77
C ALA A 475 -3.99 24.85 28.06
N GLY A 476 -4.37 23.58 28.19
CA GLY A 476 -3.75 22.45 27.50
C GLY A 476 -4.30 22.19 26.09
N ILE A 477 -5.20 23.03 25.58
CA ILE A 477 -5.77 22.96 24.23
C ILE A 477 -5.37 24.21 23.45
N LEU A 478 -4.63 24.02 22.36
CA LEU A 478 -4.17 25.09 21.49
C LEU A 478 -5.05 25.14 20.24
N THR A 479 -5.42 26.33 19.80
CA THR A 479 -6.23 26.53 18.59
C THR A 479 -5.70 27.68 17.75
N ALA A 480 -5.82 27.58 16.44
CA ALA A 480 -5.55 28.69 15.55
C ALA A 480 -6.42 29.93 15.91
N PRO A 481 -5.89 31.15 15.76
CA PRO A 481 -6.69 32.36 15.95
C PRO A 481 -7.83 32.39 14.94
N ARG A 482 -9.04 32.72 15.41
CA ARG A 482 -10.25 32.80 14.58
C ARG A 482 -11.07 34.04 14.96
N GLN A 483 -11.75 34.62 13.97
CA GLN A 483 -12.63 35.79 14.14
C GLN A 483 -14.08 35.41 14.54
N ASP A 484 -14.47 34.16 14.29
CA ASP A 484 -15.81 33.65 14.62
C ASP A 484 -15.96 33.27 16.10
N VAL A 485 -17.20 33.21 16.58
CA VAL A 485 -17.56 32.92 17.98
C VAL A 485 -17.45 31.43 18.33
N LEU A 486 -17.51 30.51 17.35
CA LEU A 486 -17.54 29.08 17.63
C LEU A 486 -16.13 28.53 17.94
N PRO A 487 -15.96 27.79 19.05
CA PRO A 487 -14.67 27.22 19.42
C PRO A 487 -14.25 26.13 18.42
N LEU A 488 -12.98 26.15 18.06
CA LEU A 488 -12.38 25.15 17.17
C LEU A 488 -12.25 23.77 17.81
N VAL A 489 -12.35 23.67 19.14
CA VAL A 489 -12.32 22.42 19.88
C VAL A 489 -13.43 22.42 20.92
N LEU A 490 -14.37 21.49 20.77
CA LEU A 490 -15.46 21.32 21.73
C LEU A 490 -15.08 20.21 22.70
N PHE A 491 -14.65 20.56 23.91
CA PHE A 491 -14.18 19.59 24.90
C PHE A 491 -15.14 19.40 26.10
N VAL A 492 -16.21 20.18 26.20
CA VAL A 492 -17.22 20.12 27.27
C VAL A 492 -18.50 19.47 26.74
N PRO A 493 -19.05 18.43 27.40
CA PRO A 493 -18.61 17.88 28.70
C PRO A 493 -17.32 17.06 28.60
N PHE A 494 -16.50 17.09 29.66
CA PHE A 494 -15.32 16.25 29.84
C PHE A 494 -15.53 15.24 30.99
N LEU A 495 -14.75 14.16 31.00
CA LEU A 495 -14.82 13.14 32.05
C LEU A 495 -14.15 13.65 33.33
N LYS A 496 -14.68 13.30 34.49
CA LYS A 496 -14.09 13.65 35.80
C LYS A 496 -13.05 12.65 36.30
N GLU A 497 -13.06 11.46 35.71
CA GLU A 497 -12.14 10.38 36.02
C GLU A 497 -11.61 9.78 34.72
N ARG A 498 -10.43 9.17 34.79
CA ARG A 498 -9.86 8.45 33.65
C ARG A 498 -10.78 7.28 33.28
N PRO A 499 -11.24 7.17 32.02
CA PRO A 499 -12.11 6.07 31.61
C PRO A 499 -11.36 4.74 31.69
N ALA A 500 -11.99 3.72 32.29
CA ALA A 500 -11.44 2.36 32.37
C ALA A 500 -11.19 1.74 30.99
N THR A 501 -11.89 2.22 29.97
CA THR A 501 -11.76 1.78 28.58
C THR A 501 -10.57 2.40 27.85
N ALA A 502 -9.93 3.45 28.38
CA ALA A 502 -8.76 4.05 27.76
C ALA A 502 -7.46 3.37 28.25
N PRO A 503 -6.70 2.72 27.35
CA PRO A 503 -5.56 1.88 27.70
C PRO A 503 -4.29 2.64 28.13
#